data_AF-A0A947QCZ4-F1
#
_entry.id   AF-A0A947QCZ4-F1
#
_cell.length_a   1.000
_cell.length_b   1.000
_cell.length_c   1.000
_cell.angle_alpha   90.00
_cell.angle_beta   90.00
_cell.angle_gamma   90.00
#
_symmetry.space_group_name_H-M   'P 1'
#
loop_
_entity.id
_entity.type
_entity.pdbx_description
1 polymer ?
#
loop_
_entity_poly.entity_id
_entity_poly.type
_entity_poly.pdbx_seq_one_letter_code
_entity_poly.pdbx_strand_id
1 'polypeptide(L)'
;MDTATETQEKRVDTSFTSKTKAPEIKSVEDIDNVCRDIVENLPRRDYGQISEEYLNLIEEKRSQYKTLRSFYANERAGKRISKKKEDDLREVGLTTENIPEENAIVSSILLDSLSLTYQLIHQTDPQQGIDNTKPRELEYVTLCAKANIVFTNFFIDLHKRFGASNKQVENIFGIIFDQSPLGTDLKERGLKGFREGMLAAIKGYLYLAKLKPGWKIETPEVVLDRDHGIDLVATSSNSKEIHYYQIKGARGQEVQVEDVTSSQKMEKVRNRLVLSSKRSSRNDLRSLGNIFDYARNLRTQGKEVNAFWMQVPI
;
A
#
# COMPACT_ATOMS: atom_id res chain seq x y z
N MET A 1 -41.66 -18.19 -27.70
CA MET A 1 -41.67 -17.74 -26.30
C MET A 1 -41.12 -18.91 -25.50
N ASP A 2 -39.88 -18.96 -25.06
CA ASP A 2 -38.93 -17.89 -24.74
C ASP A 2 -37.48 -18.32 -25.01
N THR A 3 -36.69 -17.37 -25.48
CA THR A 3 -35.23 -17.44 -25.67
C THR A 3 -34.54 -17.22 -24.33
N ALA A 4 -33.89 -18.25 -23.80
CA ALA A 4 -32.97 -18.12 -22.67
C ALA A 4 -31.56 -17.83 -23.21
N THR A 5 -31.14 -16.59 -23.08
CA THR A 5 -29.80 -16.11 -23.43
C THR A 5 -28.80 -16.56 -22.36
N GLU A 6 -27.74 -17.24 -22.80
CA GLU A 6 -26.56 -17.56 -21.99
C GLU A 6 -25.86 -16.27 -21.51
N THR A 7 -25.57 -16.20 -20.21
CA THR A 7 -24.53 -15.32 -19.68
C THR A 7 -23.46 -16.18 -19.03
N GLN A 8 -22.45 -16.59 -19.81
CA GLN A 8 -21.22 -17.15 -19.26
C GLN A 8 -20.43 -16.03 -18.57
N GLU A 9 -20.48 -16.00 -17.24
CA GLU A 9 -19.52 -15.23 -16.45
C GLU A 9 -18.11 -15.81 -16.67
N LYS A 10 -17.28 -15.08 -17.42
CA LYS A 10 -15.83 -15.28 -17.46
C LYS A 10 -15.25 -15.06 -16.06
N ARG A 11 -14.98 -16.16 -15.34
CA ARG A 11 -14.05 -16.16 -14.21
C ARG A 11 -12.67 -15.73 -14.72
N VAL A 12 -12.20 -14.58 -14.25
CA VAL A 12 -10.80 -14.18 -14.40
C VAL A 12 -10.02 -14.93 -13.32
N ASP A 13 -9.28 -15.96 -13.72
CA ASP A 13 -8.29 -16.64 -12.88
C ASP A 13 -7.19 -15.65 -12.50
N THR A 14 -7.09 -15.31 -11.21
CA THR A 14 -6.03 -14.45 -10.65
C THR A 14 -4.97 -15.25 -9.89
N SER A 15 -4.87 -16.57 -10.09
CA SER A 15 -3.82 -17.37 -9.46
C SER A 15 -2.47 -17.21 -10.20
N PHE A 16 -1.76 -16.12 -9.92
CA PHE A 16 -0.33 -16.02 -10.24
C PHE A 16 0.47 -16.81 -9.18
N THR A 17 0.55 -18.13 -9.33
CA THR A 17 1.56 -18.92 -8.61
C THR A 17 2.92 -18.78 -9.31
N SER A 18 3.74 -17.80 -8.92
CA SER A 18 5.11 -17.70 -9.43
C SER A 18 6.02 -18.73 -8.76
N LYS A 19 6.25 -19.87 -9.43
CA LYS A 19 7.34 -20.82 -9.11
C LYS A 19 8.68 -20.34 -9.69
N THR A 20 9.03 -19.08 -9.43
CA THR A 20 10.37 -18.54 -9.70
C THR A 20 10.92 -18.08 -8.36
N LYS A 21 12.04 -18.66 -7.93
CA LYS A 21 12.82 -18.14 -6.81
C LYS A 21 12.99 -16.64 -7.04
N ALA A 22 12.58 -15.82 -6.08
CA ALA A 22 12.87 -14.40 -6.10
C ALA A 22 14.39 -14.22 -6.25
N PRO A 23 14.86 -13.28 -7.09
CA PRO A 23 16.29 -13.08 -7.31
C PRO A 23 16.99 -12.75 -5.98
N GLU A 24 18.14 -13.37 -5.74
CA GLU A 24 19.10 -12.93 -4.70
C GLU A 24 19.75 -11.64 -5.20
N ILE A 25 19.36 -10.54 -4.57
CA ILE A 25 19.78 -9.17 -4.89
C ILE A 25 21.16 -8.91 -4.30
N LYS A 26 22.11 -8.46 -5.14
CA LYS A 26 23.54 -8.48 -4.81
C LYS A 26 24.12 -7.21 -4.17
N SER A 27 23.50 -6.04 -4.32
CA SER A 27 23.84 -4.87 -3.49
C SER A 27 22.79 -3.77 -3.67
N VAL A 28 22.37 -3.21 -2.55
CA VAL A 28 21.27 -2.24 -2.39
C VAL A 28 21.86 -0.83 -2.24
N GLU A 29 23.01 -0.59 -2.86
CA GLU A 29 23.76 0.65 -2.68
C GLU A 29 22.95 1.79 -3.29
N ASP A 30 22.26 2.48 -2.38
CA ASP A 30 21.49 3.70 -2.51
C ASP A 30 20.03 3.63 -2.99
N ILE A 31 19.19 2.72 -2.47
CA ILE A 31 17.71 2.82 -2.62
C ILE A 31 17.21 4.22 -2.23
N ASP A 32 17.77 4.84 -1.19
CA ASP A 32 17.44 6.20 -0.78
C ASP A 32 17.66 7.20 -1.94
N ASN A 33 18.76 7.06 -2.69
CA ASN A 33 19.04 7.92 -3.86
C ASN A 33 18.08 7.62 -5.00
N VAL A 34 17.78 6.34 -5.28
CA VAL A 34 16.80 5.97 -6.31
C VAL A 34 15.42 6.59 -6.02
N CYS A 35 14.96 6.49 -4.77
CA CYS A 35 13.69 7.07 -4.36
C CYS A 35 13.73 8.61 -4.44
N ARG A 36 14.83 9.23 -4.00
CA ARG A 36 15.03 10.67 -4.09
C ARG A 36 15.01 11.15 -5.54
N ASP A 37 15.78 10.51 -6.42
CA ASP A 37 15.86 10.84 -7.83
C ASP A 37 14.49 10.75 -8.50
N ILE A 38 13.71 9.70 -8.23
CA ILE A 38 12.37 9.57 -8.80
C ILE A 38 11.47 10.72 -8.35
N VAL A 39 11.49 11.03 -7.06
CA VAL A 39 10.64 12.04 -6.44
C VAL A 39 11.04 13.47 -6.85
N GLU A 40 12.33 13.78 -6.88
CA GLU A 40 12.87 15.08 -7.30
C GLU A 40 12.70 15.34 -8.79
N ASN A 41 12.77 14.29 -9.61
CA ASN A 41 12.52 14.38 -11.05
C ASN A 41 11.05 14.19 -11.41
N LEU A 42 10.11 14.14 -10.45
CA LEU A 42 8.70 14.29 -10.79
C LEU A 42 8.49 15.64 -11.48
N PRO A 43 7.55 15.73 -12.44
CA PRO A 43 7.28 16.99 -13.13
C PRO A 43 7.06 18.13 -12.14
N ARG A 44 7.52 19.34 -12.47
CA ARG A 44 7.13 20.51 -11.69
C ARG A 44 5.65 20.76 -11.90
N ARG A 45 4.97 21.14 -10.83
CA ARG A 45 3.53 21.40 -10.81
C ARG A 45 3.28 22.87 -10.52
N ASP A 46 2.26 23.43 -11.15
CA ASP A 46 1.75 24.73 -10.74
C ASP A 46 0.97 24.56 -9.43
N TYR A 47 1.19 25.48 -8.49
CA TYR A 47 0.60 25.42 -7.16
C TYR A 47 -0.94 25.33 -7.24
N GLY A 48 -1.50 24.27 -6.64
CA GLY A 48 -2.94 24.16 -6.37
C GLY A 48 -3.71 23.15 -7.23
N GLN A 49 -3.20 22.70 -8.38
CA GLN A 49 -3.87 21.68 -9.22
C GLN A 49 -2.89 20.63 -9.75
N ILE A 50 -3.24 19.36 -9.54
CA ILE A 50 -2.64 18.24 -10.27
C ILE A 50 -3.37 18.17 -11.62
N SER A 51 -2.72 18.61 -12.70
CA SER A 51 -3.29 18.58 -14.05
C SER A 51 -3.33 17.15 -14.61
N GLU A 52 -4.17 16.91 -15.62
CA GLU A 52 -4.13 15.65 -16.38
C GLU A 52 -2.76 15.42 -17.03
N GLU A 53 -2.10 16.49 -17.48
CA GLU A 53 -0.74 16.44 -18.02
C GLU A 53 0.26 15.90 -17.00
N TYR A 54 0.14 16.32 -15.73
CA TYR A 54 0.98 15.80 -14.65
C TYR A 54 0.78 14.30 -14.44
N LEU A 55 -0.47 13.83 -14.46
CA LEU A 55 -0.78 12.40 -14.34
C LEU A 55 -0.23 11.60 -15.51
N ASN A 56 -0.34 12.13 -16.73
CA ASN A 56 0.19 11.51 -17.95
C ASN A 56 1.71 11.37 -17.91
N LEU A 57 2.43 12.37 -17.37
CA LEU A 57 3.88 12.30 -17.22
C LEU A 57 4.32 11.25 -16.19
N ILE A 58 3.59 11.10 -15.08
CA ILE A 58 3.86 10.01 -14.12
C ILE A 58 3.59 8.65 -14.76
N GLU A 59 2.49 8.54 -15.50
CA GLU A 59 2.11 7.33 -16.22
C GLU A 59 3.17 6.93 -17.26
N GLU A 60 3.69 7.90 -18.01
CA GLU A 60 4.76 7.70 -18.98
C GLU A 60 6.02 7.13 -18.31
N LYS A 61 6.50 7.78 -17.23
CA LYS A 61 7.65 7.28 -16.46
C LYS A 61 7.39 5.88 -15.91
N ARG A 62 6.20 5.63 -15.37
CA ARG A 62 5.80 4.31 -14.86
C ARG A 62 5.87 3.25 -15.95
N SER A 63 5.37 3.56 -17.15
CA SER A 63 5.38 2.67 -18.32
C SER A 63 6.81 2.38 -18.80
N GLN A 64 7.70 3.38 -18.79
CA GLN A 64 9.11 3.23 -19.13
C GLN A 64 9.82 2.26 -18.18
N TYR A 65 9.72 2.48 -16.86
CA TYR A 65 10.34 1.58 -15.87
C TYR A 65 9.73 0.17 -15.85
N LYS A 66 8.43 0.04 -16.11
CA LYS A 66 7.77 -1.26 -16.29
C LYS A 66 8.30 -2.01 -17.51
N THR A 67 8.56 -1.28 -18.60
CA THR A 67 9.16 -1.84 -19.82
C THR A 67 10.58 -2.30 -19.55
N LEU A 68 11.40 -1.47 -18.90
CA LEU A 68 12.78 -1.84 -18.50
C LEU A 68 12.80 -3.09 -17.62
N ARG A 69 11.92 -3.17 -16.61
CA ARG A 69 11.76 -4.37 -15.78
C ARG A 69 11.37 -5.61 -16.60
N SER A 70 10.53 -5.44 -17.62
CA SER A 70 10.15 -6.54 -18.52
C SER A 70 11.32 -7.04 -19.37
N PHE A 71 12.29 -6.16 -19.69
CA PHE A 71 13.48 -6.54 -20.43
C PHE A 71 14.36 -7.47 -19.60
N TYR A 72 14.65 -7.10 -18.36
CA TYR A 72 15.36 -7.98 -17.43
C TYR A 72 14.69 -9.36 -17.26
N ALA A 73 13.36 -9.40 -17.20
CA ALA A 73 12.62 -10.67 -17.16
C ALA A 73 12.77 -11.49 -18.46
N ASN A 74 12.79 -10.84 -19.63
CA ASN A 74 12.96 -11.49 -20.92
C ASN A 74 14.39 -11.98 -21.16
N GLU A 75 15.41 -11.19 -20.79
CA GLU A 75 16.83 -11.58 -20.89
C GLU A 75 17.10 -12.87 -20.09
N ARG A 76 16.64 -12.93 -18.83
CA ARG A 76 16.74 -14.15 -18.01
C ARG A 76 16.02 -15.35 -18.63
N ALA A 77 14.91 -15.10 -19.33
CA ALA A 77 14.15 -16.13 -19.99
C ALA A 77 14.67 -16.49 -21.40
N GLY A 78 15.77 -15.85 -21.86
CA GLY A 78 16.29 -16.03 -23.22
C GLY A 78 15.33 -15.59 -24.32
N LYS A 79 14.40 -14.68 -24.02
CA LYS A 79 13.35 -14.23 -24.95
C LYS A 79 13.81 -13.00 -25.72
N ARG A 80 13.43 -12.94 -27.00
CA ARG A 80 13.68 -11.77 -27.85
C ARG A 80 12.90 -10.55 -27.36
N ILE A 81 13.60 -9.42 -27.28
CA ILE A 81 13.04 -8.12 -26.91
C ILE A 81 12.68 -7.33 -28.18
N SER A 82 11.65 -6.50 -28.10
CA SER A 82 11.26 -5.62 -29.22
C SER A 82 12.28 -4.49 -29.37
N LYS A 83 12.95 -4.44 -30.52
CA LYS A 83 13.95 -3.40 -30.83
C LYS A 83 13.38 -1.98 -30.71
N LYS A 84 12.14 -1.76 -31.18
CA LYS A 84 11.48 -0.45 -31.02
C LYS A 84 11.41 -0.01 -29.56
N LYS A 85 10.97 -0.91 -28.67
CA LYS A 85 10.86 -0.58 -27.23
C LYS A 85 12.22 -0.34 -26.59
N GLU A 86 13.25 -0.98 -27.11
CA GLU A 86 14.64 -0.79 -26.66
C GLU A 86 15.19 0.56 -27.11
N ASP A 87 14.94 0.93 -28.36
CA ASP A 87 15.29 2.24 -28.90
C ASP A 87 14.53 3.36 -28.15
N ASP A 88 13.20 3.21 -27.94
CA ASP A 88 12.36 4.16 -27.18
C ASP A 88 12.90 4.40 -25.75
N LEU A 89 13.35 3.34 -25.06
CA LEU A 89 13.94 3.46 -23.71
C LEU A 89 15.35 4.08 -23.73
N ARG A 90 16.15 3.75 -24.76
CA ARG A 90 17.50 4.31 -24.93
C ARG A 90 17.46 5.81 -25.18
N GLU A 91 16.47 6.31 -25.93
CA GLU A 91 16.27 7.75 -26.18
C GLU A 91 16.08 8.57 -24.90
N VAL A 92 15.46 7.97 -23.88
CA VAL A 92 15.25 8.60 -22.56
C VAL A 92 16.32 8.20 -21.53
N GLY A 93 17.41 7.55 -21.97
CA GLY A 93 18.54 7.18 -21.13
C GLY A 93 18.32 5.97 -20.21
N LEU A 94 17.23 5.22 -20.38
CA LEU A 94 16.89 4.05 -19.57
C LEU A 94 17.37 2.77 -20.25
N THR A 95 18.54 2.25 -19.87
CA THR A 95 19.09 1.00 -20.43
C THR A 95 19.43 0.00 -19.34
N THR A 96 19.51 -1.28 -19.70
CA THR A 96 19.99 -2.34 -18.79
C THR A 96 21.47 -2.19 -18.43
N GLU A 97 22.23 -1.44 -19.23
CA GLU A 97 23.63 -1.09 -18.95
C GLU A 97 23.76 -0.01 -17.86
N ASN A 98 22.84 0.96 -17.84
CA ASN A 98 22.93 2.13 -16.96
C ASN A 98 22.13 1.99 -15.67
N ILE A 99 21.04 1.23 -15.69
CA ILE A 99 20.10 1.12 -14.56
C ILE A 99 20.01 -0.34 -14.11
N PRO A 100 20.58 -0.71 -12.95
CA PRO A 100 20.50 -2.06 -12.40
C PRO A 100 19.06 -2.57 -12.27
N GLU A 101 18.88 -3.90 -12.34
CA GLU A 101 17.55 -4.52 -12.29
C GLU A 101 16.77 -4.09 -11.03
N GLU A 102 17.43 -4.06 -9.89
CA GLU A 102 16.84 -3.69 -8.62
C GLU A 102 16.35 -2.25 -8.61
N ASN A 103 17.13 -1.33 -9.16
CA ASN A 103 16.74 0.06 -9.30
C ASN A 103 15.52 0.19 -10.21
N ALA A 104 15.50 -0.56 -11.32
CA ALA A 104 14.34 -0.59 -12.21
C ALA A 104 13.08 -1.12 -11.51
N ILE A 105 13.22 -2.13 -10.64
CA ILE A 105 12.11 -2.67 -9.85
C ILE A 105 11.64 -1.66 -8.81
N VAL A 106 12.55 -1.08 -8.01
CA VAL A 106 12.23 -0.09 -6.97
C VAL A 106 11.51 1.12 -7.60
N SER A 107 12.07 1.69 -8.67
CA SER A 107 11.47 2.80 -9.41
C SER A 107 10.09 2.45 -9.96
N SER A 108 9.92 1.25 -10.54
CA SER A 108 8.62 0.81 -11.06
C SER A 108 7.56 0.74 -9.95
N ILE A 109 7.88 0.16 -8.79
CA ILE A 109 6.91 -0.03 -7.70
C ILE A 109 6.60 1.32 -7.02
N LEU A 110 7.60 2.20 -6.88
CA LEU A 110 7.41 3.55 -6.37
C LEU A 110 6.48 4.35 -7.31
N LEU A 111 6.71 4.30 -8.63
CA LEU A 111 5.87 4.99 -9.60
C LEU A 111 4.43 4.43 -9.67
N ASP A 112 4.24 3.12 -9.48
CA ASP A 112 2.90 2.53 -9.30
C ASP A 112 2.19 3.15 -8.07
N SER A 113 2.91 3.31 -6.96
CA SER A 113 2.40 3.90 -5.71
C SER A 113 2.06 5.39 -5.85
N LEU A 114 2.96 6.15 -6.46
CA LEU A 114 2.78 7.59 -6.72
C LEU A 114 1.63 7.83 -7.69
N SER A 115 1.53 7.06 -8.79
CA SER A 115 0.48 7.20 -9.79
C SER A 115 -0.92 7.07 -9.16
N LEU A 116 -1.16 6.03 -8.36
CA LEU A 116 -2.45 5.86 -7.66
C LEU A 116 -2.73 6.97 -6.65
N THR A 117 -1.72 7.43 -5.93
CA THR A 117 -1.88 8.49 -4.93
C THR A 117 -2.17 9.83 -5.58
N TYR A 118 -1.53 10.15 -6.69
CA TYR A 118 -1.82 11.37 -7.44
C TYR A 118 -3.17 11.32 -8.15
N GLN A 119 -3.63 10.16 -8.62
CA GLN A 119 -5.01 9.99 -9.08
C GLN A 119 -6.02 10.29 -7.97
N LEU A 120 -5.76 9.81 -6.74
CA LEU A 120 -6.60 10.11 -5.57
C LEU A 120 -6.61 11.62 -5.24
N ILE A 121 -5.45 12.27 -5.27
CA ILE A 121 -5.32 13.72 -5.06
C ILE A 121 -6.07 14.49 -6.14
N HIS A 122 -5.96 14.07 -7.40
CA HIS A 122 -6.64 14.69 -8.54
C HIS A 122 -8.17 14.58 -8.45
N GLN A 123 -8.69 13.44 -7.99
CA GLN A 123 -10.12 13.26 -7.75
C GLN A 123 -10.65 14.02 -6.52
N THR A 124 -9.79 14.65 -5.71
CA THR A 124 -10.18 15.39 -4.51
C THR A 124 -10.14 16.89 -4.80
N ASP A 125 -11.28 17.57 -4.68
CA ASP A 125 -11.39 19.02 -4.93
C ASP A 125 -10.59 19.82 -3.87
N PRO A 126 -9.65 20.71 -4.29
CA PRO A 126 -8.94 21.63 -3.39
C PRO A 126 -9.83 22.49 -2.49
N GLN A 127 -10.94 23.00 -3.04
CA GLN A 127 -11.77 24.03 -2.42
C GLN A 127 -12.82 23.45 -1.48
N GLN A 128 -13.29 22.24 -1.78
CA GLN A 128 -14.25 21.52 -0.93
C GLN A 128 -13.54 20.59 0.08
N GLY A 129 -12.30 20.18 -0.20
CA GLY A 129 -11.63 19.12 0.54
C GLY A 129 -12.48 17.86 0.57
N ILE A 130 -12.32 17.05 1.63
CA ILE A 130 -13.21 15.90 1.84
C ILE A 130 -14.37 16.29 2.76
N ASP A 131 -15.57 16.32 2.20
CA ASP A 131 -16.80 16.38 2.99
C ASP A 131 -17.05 15.04 3.71
N ASN A 132 -16.68 14.97 4.99
CA ASN A 132 -16.89 13.78 5.82
C ASN A 132 -18.34 13.61 6.28
N THR A 133 -19.27 14.49 5.89
CA THR A 133 -20.69 14.39 6.23
C THR A 133 -21.48 13.59 5.19
N LYS A 134 -20.95 13.42 3.98
CA LYS A 134 -21.57 12.65 2.91
C LYS A 134 -20.89 11.29 2.73
N PRO A 135 -21.66 10.22 2.42
CA PRO A 135 -21.08 8.98 1.95
C PRO A 135 -20.22 9.23 0.71
N ARG A 136 -19.02 8.64 0.68
CA ARG A 136 -18.14 8.73 -0.48
C ARG A 136 -18.57 7.72 -1.54
N GLU A 137 -18.34 8.05 -2.81
CA GLU A 137 -18.56 7.13 -3.92
C GLU A 137 -17.67 5.89 -3.79
N LEU A 138 -18.22 4.73 -4.16
CA LEU A 138 -17.51 3.45 -4.03
C LEU A 138 -16.19 3.45 -4.79
N GLU A 139 -16.13 4.11 -5.95
CA GLU A 139 -14.93 4.24 -6.77
C GLU A 139 -13.82 4.97 -6.00
N TYR A 140 -14.15 6.11 -5.38
CA TYR A 140 -13.21 6.88 -4.56
C TYR A 140 -12.67 6.05 -3.38
N VAL A 141 -13.54 5.36 -2.62
CA VAL A 141 -13.10 4.55 -1.47
C VAL A 141 -12.23 3.38 -1.94
N THR A 142 -12.56 2.79 -3.10
CA THR A 142 -11.75 1.74 -3.72
C THR A 142 -10.38 2.26 -4.16
N LEU A 143 -10.30 3.47 -4.73
CA LEU A 143 -9.04 4.10 -5.11
C LEU A 143 -8.18 4.41 -3.88
N CYS A 144 -8.78 4.93 -2.81
CA CYS A 144 -8.11 5.18 -1.55
C CYS A 144 -7.49 3.91 -0.97
N ALA A 145 -8.25 2.80 -0.95
CA ALA A 145 -7.76 1.50 -0.50
C ALA A 145 -6.61 0.96 -1.38
N LYS A 146 -6.76 1.05 -2.72
CA LYS A 146 -5.69 0.67 -3.66
C LYS A 146 -4.41 1.47 -3.43
N ALA A 147 -4.52 2.78 -3.28
CA ALA A 147 -3.38 3.66 -3.04
C ALA A 147 -2.69 3.29 -1.73
N ASN A 148 -3.44 3.11 -0.63
CA ASN A 148 -2.89 2.66 0.66
C ASN A 148 -2.14 1.33 0.56
N ILE A 149 -2.75 0.33 -0.09
CA ILE A 149 -2.19 -1.02 -0.22
C ILE A 149 -0.91 -1.01 -1.05
N VAL A 150 -0.92 -0.38 -2.24
CA VAL A 150 0.25 -0.37 -3.13
C VAL A 150 1.42 0.35 -2.48
N PHE A 151 1.17 1.48 -1.81
CA PHE A 151 2.22 2.22 -1.12
C PHE A 151 2.77 1.47 0.10
N THR A 152 1.89 0.84 0.90
CA THR A 152 2.34 0.03 2.05
C THR A 152 3.16 -1.16 1.56
N ASN A 153 2.72 -1.81 0.47
CA ASN A 153 3.48 -2.89 -0.18
C ASN A 153 4.86 -2.44 -0.65
N PHE A 154 5.00 -1.24 -1.20
CA PHE A 154 6.30 -0.71 -1.59
C PHE A 154 7.28 -0.75 -0.40
N PHE A 155 6.91 -0.22 0.76
CA PHE A 155 7.78 -0.23 1.95
C PHE A 155 8.01 -1.63 2.52
N ILE A 156 7.00 -2.51 2.46
CA ILE A 156 7.16 -3.92 2.83
C ILE A 156 8.18 -4.61 1.91
N ASP A 157 8.12 -4.35 0.60
CA ASP A 157 9.06 -4.90 -0.37
C ASP A 157 10.47 -4.38 -0.13
N LEU A 158 10.65 -3.09 0.16
CA LEU A 158 11.94 -2.53 0.57
C LEU A 158 12.57 -3.34 1.71
N HIS A 159 11.80 -3.64 2.74
CA HIS A 159 12.29 -4.41 3.88
C HIS A 159 12.50 -5.90 3.55
N LYS A 160 11.52 -6.57 2.94
CA LYS A 160 11.54 -8.05 2.75
C LYS A 160 12.37 -8.49 1.57
N ARG A 161 12.24 -7.79 0.45
CA ARG A 161 12.84 -8.17 -0.82
C ARG A 161 14.21 -7.54 -0.99
N PHE A 162 14.33 -6.27 -0.61
CA PHE A 162 15.57 -5.51 -0.78
C PHE A 162 16.40 -5.42 0.51
N GLY A 163 15.97 -6.03 1.61
CA GLY A 163 16.75 -6.07 2.85
C GLY A 163 17.00 -4.69 3.49
N ALA A 164 16.20 -3.68 3.16
CA ALA A 164 16.32 -2.36 3.75
C ALA A 164 16.08 -2.43 5.27
N SER A 165 16.97 -1.81 6.04
CA SER A 165 16.81 -1.71 7.49
C SER A 165 15.58 -0.86 7.87
N ASN A 166 15.05 -1.04 9.08
CA ASN A 166 13.94 -0.20 9.58
C ASN A 166 14.24 1.29 9.44
N LYS A 167 15.48 1.71 9.73
CA LYS A 167 15.91 3.11 9.60
C LYS A 167 15.88 3.59 8.15
N GLN A 168 16.30 2.76 7.19
CA GLN A 168 16.23 3.10 5.77
C GLN A 168 14.78 3.22 5.30
N VAL A 169 13.90 2.30 5.69
CA VAL A 169 12.46 2.38 5.39
C VAL A 169 11.86 3.69 5.91
N GLU A 170 12.20 4.09 7.14
CA GLU A 170 11.76 5.37 7.72
C GLU A 170 12.37 6.59 7.00
N ASN A 171 13.64 6.54 6.61
CA ASN A 171 14.27 7.59 5.82
C ASN A 171 13.59 7.76 4.46
N ILE A 172 13.32 6.67 3.75
CA ILE A 172 12.64 6.69 2.44
C ILE A 172 11.21 7.22 2.59
N PHE A 173 10.53 6.89 3.69
CA PHE A 173 9.24 7.50 4.00
C PHE A 173 9.36 9.02 4.10
N GLY A 174 10.38 9.53 4.80
CA GLY A 174 10.68 10.96 4.87
C GLY A 174 11.01 11.59 3.52
N ILE A 175 11.80 10.92 2.67
CA ILE A 175 12.09 11.37 1.30
C ILE A 175 10.79 11.57 0.50
N ILE A 176 9.90 10.57 0.56
CA ILE A 176 8.70 10.56 -0.26
C ILE A 176 7.60 11.50 0.27
N PHE A 177 7.40 11.58 1.59
CA PHE A 177 6.29 12.36 2.15
C PHE A 177 6.68 13.72 2.72
N ASP A 178 7.91 13.88 3.21
CA ASP A 178 8.31 15.07 3.96
C ASP A 178 9.25 15.98 3.16
N GLN A 179 10.10 15.40 2.32
CA GLN A 179 11.01 16.12 1.44
C GLN A 179 10.41 16.37 0.05
N SER A 180 9.26 15.76 -0.24
CA SER A 180 8.55 15.95 -1.50
C SER A 180 7.29 16.81 -1.35
N PRO A 181 6.76 17.32 -2.48
CA PRO A 181 5.50 18.04 -2.46
C PRO A 181 4.27 17.17 -2.12
N LEU A 182 4.37 15.84 -2.15
CA LEU A 182 3.26 14.90 -1.94
C LEU A 182 2.59 15.06 -0.57
N GLY A 183 3.38 15.21 0.50
CA GLY A 183 2.81 15.39 1.85
C GLY A 183 1.99 16.67 1.98
N THR A 184 2.47 17.75 1.35
CA THR A 184 1.74 19.01 1.25
C THR A 184 0.44 18.85 0.45
N ASP A 185 0.46 18.11 -0.66
CA ASP A 185 -0.75 17.86 -1.47
C ASP A 185 -1.83 17.10 -0.73
N LEU A 186 -1.42 16.03 -0.06
CA LEU A 186 -2.32 15.25 0.77
C LEU A 186 -2.92 16.13 1.87
N LYS A 187 -2.13 17.02 2.47
CA LYS A 187 -2.62 17.95 3.48
C LYS A 187 -3.62 18.95 2.90
N GLU A 188 -3.32 19.58 1.78
CA GLU A 188 -4.17 20.57 1.10
C GLU A 188 -5.50 19.95 0.64
N ARG A 189 -5.51 18.67 0.27
CA ARG A 189 -6.73 17.94 -0.10
C ARG A 189 -7.49 17.34 1.09
N GLY A 190 -7.09 17.62 2.33
CA GLY A 190 -7.72 17.03 3.52
C GLY A 190 -7.45 15.52 3.70
N LEU A 191 -6.49 14.97 2.95
CA LEU A 191 -6.01 13.59 2.99
C LEU A 191 -4.85 13.39 3.99
N LYS A 192 -4.66 14.26 4.97
CA LYS A 192 -3.58 14.14 5.97
C LYS A 192 -3.53 12.77 6.68
N GLY A 193 -4.69 12.14 6.86
CA GLY A 193 -4.81 10.81 7.48
C GLY A 193 -4.23 9.68 6.63
N PHE A 194 -4.02 9.89 5.33
CA PHE A 194 -3.39 8.93 4.42
C PHE A 194 -1.93 8.69 4.81
N ARG A 195 -1.14 9.77 4.96
CA ARG A 195 0.26 9.71 5.41
C ARG A 195 0.37 9.08 6.79
N GLU A 196 -0.46 9.51 7.74
CA GLU A 196 -0.45 9.01 9.12
C GLU A 196 -0.83 7.52 9.21
N GLY A 197 -1.88 7.11 8.49
CA GLY A 197 -2.33 5.72 8.42
C GLY A 197 -1.28 4.80 7.79
N MET A 198 -0.64 5.25 6.71
CA MET A 198 0.43 4.50 6.06
C MET A 198 1.66 4.35 6.96
N LEU A 199 2.11 5.43 7.61
CA LEU A 199 3.21 5.35 8.58
C LEU A 199 2.88 4.36 9.70
N ALA A 200 1.63 4.37 10.16
CA ALA A 200 1.17 3.44 11.17
C ALA A 200 1.22 1.98 10.66
N ALA A 201 0.72 1.70 9.45
CA ALA A 201 0.76 0.37 8.84
C ALA A 201 2.21 -0.14 8.66
N ILE A 202 3.13 0.71 8.19
CA ILE A 202 4.56 0.37 8.03
C ILE A 202 5.18 0.05 9.38
N LYS A 203 5.00 0.90 10.40
CA LYS A 203 5.52 0.63 11.75
C LYS A 203 4.92 -0.61 12.37
N GLY A 204 3.63 -0.86 12.12
CA GLY A 204 2.97 -2.09 12.55
C GLY A 204 3.58 -3.32 11.88
N TYR A 205 3.83 -3.26 10.57
CA TYR A 205 4.53 -4.30 9.83
C TYR A 205 5.93 -4.57 10.39
N LEU A 206 6.75 -3.54 10.57
CA LEU A 206 8.13 -3.70 11.09
C LEU A 206 8.15 -4.30 12.50
N TYR A 207 7.20 -3.91 13.35
CA TYR A 207 7.03 -4.50 14.67
C TYR A 207 6.65 -5.99 14.59
N LEU A 208 5.65 -6.33 13.78
CA LEU A 208 5.18 -7.70 13.62
C LEU A 208 6.25 -8.60 13.00
N ALA A 209 7.02 -8.10 12.02
CA ALA A 209 8.11 -8.83 11.38
C ALA A 209 9.21 -9.21 12.39
N LYS A 210 9.49 -8.33 13.35
CA LYS A 210 10.41 -8.60 14.46
C LYS A 210 9.84 -9.58 15.47
N LEU A 211 8.57 -9.41 15.85
CA LEU A 211 7.93 -10.20 16.91
C LEU A 211 7.58 -11.62 16.46
N LYS A 212 7.20 -11.80 15.20
CA LYS A 212 6.71 -13.05 14.62
C LYS A 212 7.61 -13.49 13.45
N PRO A 213 8.89 -13.83 13.72
CA PRO A 213 9.77 -14.30 12.66
C PRO A 213 9.19 -15.58 12.03
N GLY A 214 9.18 -15.62 10.69
CA GLY A 214 8.62 -16.75 9.92
C GLY A 214 7.12 -16.65 9.60
N TRP A 215 6.40 -15.68 10.16
CA TRP A 215 5.03 -15.39 9.71
C TRP A 215 5.05 -14.63 8.39
N LYS A 216 4.12 -14.98 7.50
CA LYS A 216 3.88 -14.22 6.27
C LYS A 216 2.98 -13.03 6.63
N ILE A 217 3.59 -11.85 6.72
CA ILE A 217 2.89 -10.58 6.91
C ILE A 217 2.84 -9.86 5.57
N GLU A 218 1.64 -9.41 5.20
CA GLU A 218 1.33 -8.77 3.92
C GLU A 218 0.21 -7.73 4.08
N THR A 219 0.08 -6.84 3.10
CA THR A 219 -1.13 -6.01 2.98
C THR A 219 -2.33 -6.86 2.58
N PRO A 220 -3.55 -6.42 2.89
CA PRO A 220 -4.75 -7.15 2.52
C PRO A 220 -5.11 -6.98 1.03
N GLU A 221 -6.10 -7.75 0.59
CA GLU A 221 -6.82 -7.45 -0.64
C GLU A 221 -7.62 -6.13 -0.51
N VAL A 222 -7.86 -5.45 -1.65
CA VAL A 222 -8.54 -4.14 -1.70
C VAL A 222 -9.89 -4.14 -0.97
N VAL A 223 -10.68 -5.20 -1.13
CA VAL A 223 -12.01 -5.31 -0.51
C VAL A 223 -11.92 -5.32 1.02
N LEU A 224 -10.89 -5.95 1.58
CA LEU A 224 -10.72 -6.06 3.02
C LEU A 224 -10.34 -4.71 3.66
N ASP A 225 -9.45 -3.93 3.02
CA ASP A 225 -9.16 -2.57 3.50
C ASP A 225 -10.38 -1.65 3.31
N ARG A 226 -10.94 -1.62 2.10
CA ARG A 226 -12.08 -0.75 1.74
C ARG A 226 -13.29 -0.95 2.66
N ASP A 227 -13.67 -2.20 2.92
CA ASP A 227 -14.93 -2.51 3.61
C ASP A 227 -14.74 -2.76 5.11
N HIS A 228 -13.55 -3.20 5.51
CA HIS A 228 -13.30 -3.65 6.89
C HIS A 228 -12.18 -2.89 7.59
N GLY A 229 -11.44 -2.03 6.89
CA GLY A 229 -10.33 -1.24 7.43
C GLY A 229 -9.22 -2.12 7.99
N ILE A 230 -8.98 -3.27 7.36
CA ILE A 230 -7.85 -4.14 7.69
C ILE A 230 -6.62 -3.50 7.07
N ASP A 231 -5.56 -3.31 7.85
CA ASP A 231 -4.32 -2.68 7.39
C ASP A 231 -3.25 -3.73 7.05
N LEU A 232 -3.20 -4.83 7.82
CA LEU A 232 -2.28 -5.96 7.59
C LEU A 232 -2.94 -7.31 7.84
N VAL A 233 -2.46 -8.31 7.11
CA VAL A 233 -2.80 -9.72 7.30
C VAL A 233 -1.53 -10.47 7.68
N ALA A 234 -1.58 -11.28 8.72
CA ALA A 234 -0.48 -12.20 9.05
C ALA A 234 -0.98 -13.64 9.06
N THR A 235 -0.26 -14.51 8.37
CA THR A 235 -0.51 -15.95 8.34
C THR A 235 0.73 -16.70 8.81
N SER A 236 0.54 -17.68 9.68
CA SER A 236 1.63 -18.55 10.12
C SER A 236 1.90 -19.60 9.05
N SER A 237 3.18 -19.93 8.81
CA SER A 237 3.59 -20.95 7.84
C SER A 237 3.10 -22.36 8.19
N ASN A 238 2.78 -22.59 9.47
CA ASN A 238 2.43 -23.91 10.01
C ASN A 238 0.96 -24.04 10.43
N SER A 239 0.14 -22.98 10.29
CA SER A 239 -1.27 -23.02 10.66
C SER A 239 -2.15 -22.41 9.57
N LYS A 240 -3.43 -22.80 9.54
CA LYS A 240 -4.45 -22.14 8.72
C LYS A 240 -4.96 -20.85 9.37
N GLU A 241 -4.35 -20.46 10.49
CA GLU A 241 -4.73 -19.32 11.29
C GLU A 241 -4.39 -18.01 10.56
N ILE A 242 -5.39 -17.16 10.39
CA ILE A 242 -5.27 -15.85 9.77
C ILE A 242 -5.45 -14.78 10.85
N HIS A 243 -4.51 -13.85 10.94
CA HIS A 243 -4.59 -12.70 11.83
C HIS A 243 -4.85 -11.44 11.02
N TYR A 244 -5.97 -10.79 11.27
CA TYR A 244 -6.26 -9.46 10.73
C TYR A 244 -5.87 -8.39 11.74
N TYR A 245 -5.15 -7.37 11.27
CA TYR A 245 -4.75 -6.24 12.08
C TYR A 245 -5.37 -4.96 11.53
N GLN A 246 -5.93 -4.19 12.44
CA GLN A 246 -6.27 -2.79 12.21
C GLN A 246 -5.36 -1.94 13.07
N ILE A 247 -4.69 -0.96 12.45
CA ILE A 247 -3.51 -0.30 12.98
C ILE A 247 -3.76 1.21 12.99
N LYS A 248 -3.62 1.82 14.16
CA LYS A 248 -3.77 3.27 14.35
C LYS A 248 -2.49 3.89 14.85
N GLY A 249 -2.18 5.06 14.32
CA GLY A 249 -1.13 5.91 14.88
C GLY A 249 -1.58 6.54 16.21
N ALA A 250 -0.69 6.56 17.19
CA ALA A 250 -0.94 7.16 18.50
C ALA A 250 0.26 7.99 18.97
N ARG A 251 -0.03 9.05 19.74
CA ARG A 251 0.98 9.83 20.48
C ARG A 251 1.42 9.03 21.72
N GLY A 252 2.16 7.95 21.50
CA GLY A 252 2.73 7.10 22.53
C GLY A 252 4.19 6.80 22.24
N GLN A 253 4.86 6.10 23.16
CA GLN A 253 6.24 5.66 22.95
C GLN A 253 6.34 4.18 22.57
N GLU A 254 5.31 3.38 22.85
CA GLU A 254 5.33 1.93 22.66
C GLU A 254 4.17 1.44 21.79
N VAL A 255 4.42 0.32 21.10
CA VAL A 255 3.41 -0.39 20.33
C VAL A 255 2.52 -1.19 21.26
N GLN A 256 1.20 -1.07 21.09
CA GLN A 256 0.21 -1.88 21.79
C GLN A 256 -0.50 -2.78 20.79
N VAL A 257 -0.64 -4.06 21.12
CA VAL A 257 -1.41 -5.03 20.33
C VAL A 257 -2.44 -5.67 21.23
N GLU A 258 -3.71 -5.55 20.86
CA GLU A 258 -4.83 -6.09 21.62
C GLU A 258 -5.64 -7.03 20.77
N ASP A 259 -5.86 -8.22 21.29
CA ASP A 259 -6.78 -9.18 20.72
C ASP A 259 -8.22 -8.67 20.88
N VAL A 260 -8.94 -8.57 19.76
CA VAL A 260 -10.36 -8.17 19.71
C VAL A 260 -11.25 -9.29 19.17
N THR A 261 -10.77 -10.53 19.16
CA THR A 261 -11.44 -11.70 18.57
C THR A 261 -12.76 -12.09 19.25
N SER A 262 -12.95 -11.71 20.51
CA SER A 262 -14.20 -11.98 21.26
C SER A 262 -14.88 -10.68 21.69
N SER A 263 -16.21 -10.71 21.84
CA SER A 263 -17.00 -9.53 22.24
C SER A 263 -16.48 -8.92 23.54
N GLN A 264 -16.10 -9.74 24.52
CA GLN A 264 -15.55 -9.27 25.79
C GLN A 264 -14.23 -8.52 25.61
N LYS A 265 -13.33 -9.02 24.75
CA LYS A 265 -12.05 -8.36 24.49
C LYS A 265 -12.23 -7.08 23.66
N MET A 266 -13.09 -7.11 22.65
CA MET A 266 -13.45 -5.93 21.84
C MET A 266 -14.05 -4.82 22.73
N GLU A 267 -14.96 -5.16 23.64
CA GLU A 267 -15.61 -4.19 24.52
C GLU A 267 -14.62 -3.54 25.50
N LYS A 268 -13.55 -4.25 25.92
CA LYS A 268 -12.46 -3.64 26.70
C LYS A 268 -11.75 -2.54 25.90
N VAL A 269 -11.39 -2.83 24.66
CA VAL A 269 -10.73 -1.84 23.77
C VAL A 269 -11.68 -0.68 23.49
N ARG A 270 -12.96 -0.95 23.20
CA ARG A 270 -14.00 0.06 22.98
C ARG A 270 -14.12 1.02 24.15
N ASN A 271 -14.26 0.50 25.38
CA ASN A 271 -14.40 1.33 26.58
C ASN A 271 -13.17 2.21 26.80
N ARG A 272 -11.97 1.66 26.60
CA ARG A 272 -10.74 2.46 26.68
C ARG A 272 -10.71 3.56 25.62
N LEU A 273 -11.11 3.28 24.38
CA LEU A 273 -11.20 4.30 23.33
C LEU A 273 -12.23 5.39 23.69
N VAL A 274 -13.38 5.04 24.26
CA VAL A 274 -14.38 6.04 24.71
C VAL A 274 -13.82 6.91 25.85
N LEU A 275 -13.11 6.30 26.80
CA LEU A 275 -12.57 6.98 27.98
C LEU A 275 -11.33 7.84 27.67
N SER A 276 -10.49 7.44 26.72
CA SER A 276 -9.30 8.19 26.32
C SER A 276 -9.62 9.49 25.57
N SER A 277 -10.91 9.76 25.35
CA SER A 277 -11.35 10.86 24.54
C SER A 277 -12.18 11.95 25.17
N LYS A 278 -11.73 13.18 24.94
CA LYS A 278 -12.64 14.26 24.55
C LYS A 278 -13.02 14.24 23.05
N ARG A 279 -12.33 13.45 22.21
CA ARG A 279 -12.50 13.33 20.73
C ARG A 279 -12.05 11.97 20.11
N SER A 280 -12.38 10.81 20.68
CA SER A 280 -12.05 9.52 20.05
C SER A 280 -12.99 9.42 18.90
N SER A 281 -12.40 9.41 17.73
CA SER A 281 -13.13 9.67 16.52
C SER A 281 -14.16 8.56 16.36
N ARG A 282 -15.39 8.95 16.00
CA ARG A 282 -16.44 8.01 15.55
C ARG A 282 -15.89 6.96 14.56
N ASN A 283 -14.82 7.30 13.85
CA ASN A 283 -14.11 6.45 12.90
C ASN A 283 -13.33 5.31 13.57
N ASP A 284 -12.70 5.51 14.73
CA ASP A 284 -11.96 4.45 15.44
C ASP A 284 -12.91 3.39 15.99
N LEU A 285 -14.03 3.83 16.57
CA LEU A 285 -15.08 2.92 17.05
C LEU A 285 -15.73 2.14 15.90
N ARG A 286 -15.98 2.80 14.77
CA ARG A 286 -16.48 2.15 13.55
C ARG A 286 -15.48 1.13 13.01
N SER A 287 -14.22 1.50 12.94
CA SER A 287 -13.09 0.67 12.51
C SER A 287 -13.03 -0.61 13.36
N LEU A 288 -13.03 -0.46 14.70
CA LEU A 288 -13.00 -1.57 15.65
C LEU A 288 -14.21 -2.52 15.48
N GLY A 289 -15.40 -1.96 15.28
CA GLY A 289 -16.60 -2.74 15.00
C GLY A 289 -16.49 -3.54 13.70
N ASN A 290 -16.03 -2.90 12.62
CA ASN A 290 -15.89 -3.52 11.30
C ASN A 290 -14.97 -4.76 11.32
N ILE A 291 -13.76 -4.63 11.89
CA ILE A 291 -12.81 -5.75 11.94
C ILE A 291 -13.32 -6.88 12.83
N PHE A 292 -13.97 -6.55 13.96
CA PHE A 292 -14.58 -7.54 14.83
C PHE A 292 -15.69 -8.33 14.13
N ASP A 293 -16.64 -7.62 13.51
CA ASP A 293 -17.79 -8.22 12.84
C ASP A 293 -17.36 -9.09 11.66
N TYR A 294 -16.39 -8.62 10.87
CA TYR A 294 -15.85 -9.38 9.76
C TYR A 294 -15.20 -10.70 10.24
N ALA A 295 -14.29 -10.61 11.21
CA ALA A 295 -13.62 -11.79 11.75
C ALA A 295 -14.61 -12.76 12.42
N ARG A 296 -15.64 -12.24 13.11
CA ARG A 296 -16.71 -13.05 13.69
C ARG A 296 -17.48 -13.82 12.62
N ASN A 297 -17.87 -13.17 11.53
CA ASN A 297 -18.57 -13.81 10.41
C ASN A 297 -17.71 -14.94 9.82
N LEU A 298 -16.43 -14.71 9.56
CA LEU A 298 -15.54 -15.75 9.05
C LEU A 298 -15.40 -16.96 10.00
N ARG A 299 -15.35 -16.72 11.31
CA ARG A 299 -15.36 -17.80 12.30
C ARG A 299 -16.67 -18.59 12.30
N THR A 300 -17.82 -17.94 12.12
CA THR A 300 -19.11 -18.66 11.97
C THR A 300 -19.17 -19.54 10.72
N GLN A 301 -18.31 -19.26 9.72
CA GLN A 301 -18.11 -20.08 8.53
C GLN A 301 -17.01 -21.15 8.72
N GLY A 302 -16.52 -21.35 9.95
CA GLY A 302 -15.51 -22.37 10.28
C GLY A 302 -14.05 -21.97 9.97
N LYS A 303 -13.76 -20.70 9.68
CA LYS A 303 -12.39 -20.23 9.46
C LYS A 303 -11.67 -19.93 10.78
N GLU A 304 -10.40 -20.29 10.87
CA GLU A 304 -9.52 -19.96 12.00
C GLU A 304 -8.99 -18.53 11.86
N VAL A 305 -9.76 -17.56 12.36
CA VAL A 305 -9.45 -16.12 12.20
C VAL A 305 -9.40 -15.41 13.55
N ASN A 306 -8.31 -14.69 13.78
CA ASN A 306 -8.15 -13.76 14.90
C ASN A 306 -8.12 -12.32 14.39
N ALA A 307 -8.62 -11.40 15.21
CA ALA A 307 -8.62 -9.97 14.93
C ALA A 307 -7.87 -9.21 16.02
N PHE A 308 -7.06 -8.24 15.61
CA PHE A 308 -6.24 -7.44 16.51
C PHE A 308 -6.41 -5.95 16.23
N TRP A 309 -6.53 -5.18 17.31
CA TRP A 309 -6.39 -3.73 17.32
C TRP A 309 -4.96 -3.39 17.71
N MET A 310 -4.28 -2.61 16.88
CA MET A 310 -2.89 -2.24 17.10
C MET A 310 -2.74 -0.73 17.15
N GLN A 311 -1.99 -0.23 18.12
CA GLN A 311 -1.59 1.17 18.19
C GLN A 311 -0.07 1.25 18.08
N VAL A 312 0.42 2.15 17.23
CA VAL A 312 1.84 2.35 16.98
C VAL A 312 2.23 3.82 17.16
N PRO A 313 3.45 4.10 17.64
CA PRO A 313 3.92 5.47 17.83
C PRO A 313 4.20 6.14 16.49
N ILE A 314 3.55 7.29 16.20
CA ILE A 314 3.78 8.10 14.98
C ILE A 314 4.11 9.55 15.28
#